data_AF-A0A8K1LN80-F1
#
_entry.id   AF-A0A8K1LN80-F1
#
_cell.length_a   1.000
_cell.length_b   1.000
_cell.length_c   1.000
_cell.angle_alpha   90.00
_cell.angle_beta   90.00
_cell.angle_gamma   90.00
#
_symmetry.space_group_name_H-M   'P 1'
#
loop_
_entity.id
_entity.type
_entity.pdbx_description
1 polymer ?
#
loop_
_entity_poly.entity_id
_entity_poly.type
_entity_poly.pdbx_seq_one_letter_code
_entity_poly.pdbx_strand_id
1 'polypeptide(L)'
;MTLGLPGSPDPGPIANPAPGSEPGPDPGPIANPDSHPTVTPVLILPFYPHNWSCSYQRFVNCYRCFYKLQPQLTRSIYDQFISQLQASIKEEIQEVKNEGNLEGLFSSLDKIVEEAKDREEPAWRPSGIPEQDVRSTMVPYFLKHRSHLRRILREKEEENRKMAESVLMGRDRIAELQQLIHAHQQAWQATGPYKDSQGARAALSPAQGGTMKSLVLLTLLALLTLGLCRRAADDSTSTNDSPSSEAFVSRRASAEVVQRQKRNYGYDSSVYGAPRDPLEAKREVCELNPDCDELADQIGFQEAYRRYYGLV
;
A
#
# COMPACT_ATOMS: atom_id res chain seq x y z
N MET A 1 -43.82 -73.92 16.07
CA MET A 1 -43.43 -72.65 16.70
C MET A 1 -42.75 -71.84 15.60
N THR A 2 -43.40 -71.30 14.55
CA THR A 2 -44.56 -70.38 14.48
C THR A 2 -44.47 -69.22 15.46
N LEU A 3 -44.83 -68.03 14.96
CA LEU A 3 -44.69 -66.65 15.47
C LEU A 3 -43.52 -65.92 14.79
N GLY A 4 -43.69 -64.96 13.87
CA GLY A 4 -44.83 -64.10 13.56
C GLY A 4 -44.35 -62.64 13.64
N LEU A 5 -44.19 -62.00 12.48
CA LEU A 5 -43.86 -60.57 12.34
C LEU A 5 -44.94 -59.68 12.98
N PRO A 6 -44.54 -58.56 13.59
CA PRO A 6 -45.28 -57.30 13.49
C PRO A 6 -44.39 -56.27 12.76
N GLY A 7 -44.81 -55.59 11.70
CA GLY A 7 -46.05 -54.81 11.59
C GLY A 7 -45.66 -53.33 11.71
N SER A 8 -45.26 -52.72 10.58
CA SER A 8 -44.95 -51.30 10.46
C SER A 8 -46.16 -50.42 10.79
N PRO A 9 -46.01 -49.31 11.52
CA PRO A 9 -47.02 -48.26 11.58
C PRO A 9 -46.73 -47.18 10.52
N ASP A 10 -47.78 -46.87 9.74
CA ASP A 10 -47.84 -45.83 8.72
C ASP A 10 -47.49 -44.41 9.25
N PRO A 11 -46.95 -43.53 8.39
CA PRO A 11 -46.70 -42.14 8.72
C PRO A 11 -48.01 -41.34 8.76
N GLY A 12 -48.32 -40.78 9.93
CA GLY A 12 -49.41 -39.82 10.10
C GLY A 12 -49.20 -38.52 9.30
N PRO A 13 -50.29 -37.80 8.99
CA PRO A 13 -50.28 -36.70 8.03
C PRO A 13 -49.50 -35.47 8.51
N ILE A 14 -48.74 -34.92 7.58
CA ILE A 14 -47.99 -33.67 7.68
C ILE A 14 -48.98 -32.53 7.94
N ALA A 15 -48.91 -31.93 9.12
CA ALA A 15 -49.59 -30.68 9.43
C ALA A 15 -48.84 -29.53 8.75
N ASN A 16 -49.47 -28.91 7.75
CA ASN A 16 -49.00 -27.65 7.17
C ASN A 16 -49.14 -26.52 8.20
N PRO A 17 -48.08 -25.75 8.52
CA PRO A 17 -48.24 -24.54 9.30
C PRO A 17 -48.95 -23.45 8.48
N ALA A 18 -49.94 -22.82 9.10
CA ALA A 18 -50.67 -21.67 8.57
C ALA A 18 -49.76 -20.42 8.44
N PRO A 19 -50.10 -19.46 7.56
CA PRO A 19 -49.22 -18.39 7.13
C PRO A 19 -49.27 -17.17 8.07
N GLY A 20 -48.16 -16.46 8.20
CA GLY A 20 -48.14 -15.08 8.72
C GLY A 20 -47.27 -14.89 9.95
N SER A 21 -45.99 -14.60 9.72
CA SER A 21 -45.15 -13.81 10.63
C SER A 21 -44.05 -13.21 9.76
N GLU A 22 -44.31 -12.06 9.15
CA GLU A 22 -43.24 -11.25 8.58
C GLU A 22 -42.21 -10.97 9.68
N PRO A 23 -40.91 -11.15 9.44
CA PRO A 23 -39.90 -10.67 10.37
C PRO A 23 -39.99 -9.14 10.36
N GLY A 24 -40.44 -8.58 11.47
CA GLY A 24 -40.39 -7.14 11.70
C GLY A 24 -38.96 -6.61 11.49
N PRO A 25 -38.82 -5.33 11.13
CA PRO A 25 -37.53 -4.75 10.84
C PRO A 25 -36.62 -4.94 12.06
N ASP A 26 -35.44 -5.50 11.79
CA ASP A 26 -34.35 -5.64 12.74
C ASP A 26 -34.20 -4.29 13.48
N PRO A 27 -34.31 -4.23 14.82
CA PRO A 27 -34.03 -2.99 15.52
C PRO A 27 -32.58 -2.65 15.21
N GLY A 28 -32.39 -1.59 14.42
CA GLY A 28 -31.07 -1.08 14.07
C GLY A 28 -30.20 -0.93 15.31
N PRO A 29 -28.86 -0.95 15.16
CA PRO A 29 -27.92 -1.09 16.26
C PRO A 29 -28.32 -0.19 17.43
N ILE A 30 -28.69 -0.79 18.55
CA ILE A 30 -28.95 -0.07 19.80
C ILE A 30 -27.64 0.65 20.11
N ALA A 31 -27.62 1.97 19.90
CA ALA A 31 -26.44 2.78 20.14
C ALA A 31 -25.97 2.54 21.58
N ASN A 32 -24.79 1.96 21.74
CA ASN A 32 -24.22 1.72 23.06
C ASN A 32 -24.05 3.10 23.74
N PRO A 33 -24.72 3.36 24.88
CA PRO A 33 -24.65 4.67 25.54
C PRO A 33 -23.23 5.06 25.97
N ASP A 34 -22.34 4.07 26.12
CA ASP A 34 -20.94 4.27 26.50
C ASP A 34 -20.00 4.45 25.30
N SER A 35 -20.52 4.38 24.07
CA SER A 35 -19.71 4.57 22.86
C SER A 35 -19.16 5.99 22.79
N HIS A 36 -17.89 6.12 22.42
CA HIS A 36 -17.20 7.41 22.29
C HIS A 36 -17.94 8.45 21.41
N PRO A 37 -18.57 8.12 20.26
CA PRO A 37 -19.35 9.10 19.50
C PRO A 37 -20.60 9.61 20.25
N THR A 38 -21.14 8.82 21.18
CA THR A 38 -22.30 9.17 22.01
C THR A 38 -21.89 9.98 23.24
N VAL A 39 -20.71 9.70 23.81
CA VAL A 39 -20.19 10.38 25.02
C VAL A 39 -19.58 11.75 24.71
N THR A 40 -18.95 11.93 23.54
CA THR A 40 -18.34 13.22 23.16
C THR A 40 -19.29 14.43 23.16
N PRO A 41 -20.52 14.38 22.61
CA PRO A 41 -21.46 15.51 22.74
C PRO A 41 -21.90 15.74 24.19
N VAL A 42 -21.94 14.69 25.03
CA VAL A 42 -22.28 14.76 26.47
C VAL A 42 -21.19 15.45 27.29
N LEU A 43 -19.91 15.26 26.92
CA LEU A 43 -18.79 15.97 27.56
C LEU A 43 -18.70 17.45 27.16
N ILE A 44 -19.22 17.81 25.99
CA ILE A 44 -19.24 19.20 25.51
C ILE A 44 -20.49 19.95 26.03
N LEU A 45 -21.57 19.23 26.35
CA LEU A 45 -22.81 19.73 26.98
C LEU A 45 -22.60 20.69 28.19
N PRO A 46 -21.72 20.42 29.17
CA PRO A 46 -21.44 21.34 30.28
C PRO A 46 -20.72 22.64 29.90
N PHE A 47 -20.15 22.74 28.68
CA PHE A 47 -19.55 23.96 28.13
C PHE A 47 -20.54 24.82 27.34
N TYR A 48 -21.78 24.35 27.15
CA TYR A 48 -22.83 25.15 26.51
C TYR A 48 -23.25 26.34 27.39
N PRO A 49 -23.73 27.43 26.77
CA PRO A 49 -23.93 28.74 27.42
C PRO A 49 -24.90 28.75 28.61
N HIS A 50 -25.64 27.67 28.87
CA HIS A 50 -26.44 27.55 30.09
C HIS A 50 -25.60 27.55 31.38
N ASN A 51 -24.32 27.16 31.30
CA ASN A 51 -23.35 27.18 32.41
C ASN A 51 -22.29 28.29 32.24
N TRP A 52 -22.35 29.06 31.15
CA TRP A 52 -21.47 30.21 30.96
C TRP A 52 -21.97 31.36 31.85
N SER A 53 -21.04 32.13 32.40
CA SER A 53 -21.30 33.28 33.29
C SER A 53 -22.12 34.43 32.67
N CYS A 54 -22.71 34.23 31.48
CA CYS A 54 -23.63 35.14 30.82
C CYS A 54 -25.01 35.00 31.47
N SER A 55 -25.16 35.49 32.70
CA SER A 55 -26.47 35.70 33.29
C SER A 55 -27.09 36.98 32.72
N TYR A 56 -28.38 36.95 32.41
CA TYR A 56 -29.14 38.14 31.99
C TYR A 56 -28.95 39.31 32.99
N GLN A 57 -28.87 39.00 34.29
CA GLN A 57 -28.59 39.98 35.35
C GLN A 57 -27.26 40.72 35.15
N ARG A 58 -26.20 40.00 34.73
CA ARG A 58 -24.91 40.62 34.43
C ARG A 58 -24.98 41.49 33.18
N PHE A 59 -25.69 41.02 32.15
CA PHE A 59 -25.88 41.76 30.91
C PHE A 59 -26.59 43.10 31.14
N VAL A 60 -27.72 43.10 31.85
CA VAL A 60 -28.46 44.35 32.13
C VAL A 60 -27.72 45.28 33.10
N ASN A 61 -26.88 44.75 33.99
CA ASN A 61 -26.06 45.56 34.88
C ASN A 61 -24.99 46.36 34.10
N CYS A 62 -24.41 45.79 33.04
CA CYS A 62 -23.47 46.49 32.16
C CYS A 62 -24.15 47.52 31.26
N TYR A 63 -25.41 47.28 30.86
CA TYR A 63 -26.18 48.15 29.97
C TYR A 63 -27.33 48.87 30.68
N ARG A 64 -27.09 49.36 31.91
CA ARG A 64 -28.14 49.93 32.78
C ARG A 64 -28.94 51.07 32.18
N CYS A 65 -28.27 52.01 31.50
CA CYS A 65 -28.93 53.18 30.92
C CYS A 65 -29.92 52.77 29.80
N PHE A 66 -29.53 51.79 28.98
CA PHE A 66 -30.36 51.26 27.90
C PHE A 66 -31.51 50.41 28.44
N TYR A 67 -31.24 49.57 29.44
CA TYR A 67 -32.27 48.76 30.10
C TYR A 67 -33.38 49.62 30.74
N LYS A 68 -33.02 50.76 31.37
CA LYS A 68 -33.99 51.69 31.96
C LYS A 68 -34.90 52.35 30.92
N LEU A 69 -34.39 52.61 29.72
CA LEU A 69 -35.15 53.22 28.64
C LEU A 69 -36.03 52.20 27.90
N GLN A 70 -35.48 51.03 27.59
CA GLN A 70 -36.16 50.02 26.79
C GLN A 70 -35.85 48.59 27.26
N PRO A 71 -36.54 48.11 28.31
CA PRO A 71 -36.27 46.81 28.93
C PRO A 71 -36.64 45.63 28.02
N GLN A 72 -37.71 45.77 27.24
CA GLN A 72 -38.17 44.72 26.32
C GLN A 72 -37.18 44.49 25.18
N LEU A 73 -36.63 45.57 24.60
CA LEU A 73 -35.62 45.48 23.55
C LEU A 73 -34.31 44.90 24.10
N THR A 74 -33.89 45.32 25.29
CA THR A 74 -32.69 44.78 25.96
C THR A 74 -32.80 43.26 26.16
N ARG A 75 -33.99 42.78 26.55
CA ARG A 75 -34.24 41.34 26.70
C ARG A 75 -34.19 40.59 25.36
N SER A 76 -34.85 41.13 24.34
CA SER A 76 -34.83 40.56 22.98
C SER A 76 -33.40 40.44 22.43
N ILE A 77 -32.57 41.47 22.59
CA ILE A 77 -31.16 41.46 22.16
C ILE A 77 -30.37 40.37 22.89
N TYR A 78 -30.56 40.25 24.21
CA TYR A 78 -29.88 39.22 24.99
C TYR A 78 -30.31 37.80 24.56
N ASP A 79 -31.61 37.56 24.43
CA ASP A 79 -32.15 36.25 24.04
C ASP A 79 -31.66 35.88 22.62
N GLN A 80 -31.62 36.85 21.71
CA GLN A 80 -31.07 36.67 20.37
C GLN A 80 -29.57 36.38 20.41
N PHE A 81 -28.80 37.13 21.19
CA PHE A 81 -27.35 36.92 21.34
C PHE A 81 -27.04 35.51 21.88
N ILE A 82 -27.71 35.08 22.94
CA ILE A 82 -27.49 33.75 23.52
C ILE A 82 -27.91 32.65 22.56
N SER A 83 -29.05 32.80 21.89
CA SER A 83 -29.53 31.81 20.92
C SER A 83 -28.59 31.69 19.72
N GLN A 84 -28.11 32.81 19.18
CA GLN A 84 -27.16 32.82 18.07
C GLN A 84 -25.80 32.26 18.47
N LEU A 85 -25.28 32.62 19.65
CA LEU A 85 -24.02 32.09 20.16
C LEU A 85 -24.11 30.58 20.38
N GLN A 86 -25.22 30.11 20.96
CA GLN A 86 -25.44 28.68 21.17
C GLN A 86 -25.55 27.92 19.85
N ALA A 87 -26.30 28.45 18.88
CA ALA A 87 -26.43 27.84 17.55
C ALA A 87 -25.09 27.80 16.82
N SER A 88 -24.35 28.91 16.79
CA SER A 88 -23.03 29.00 16.18
C SER A 88 -22.06 27.99 16.79
N ILE A 89 -21.97 27.90 18.13
CA ILE A 89 -21.09 26.90 18.78
C ILE A 89 -21.52 25.46 18.43
N LYS A 90 -22.82 25.16 18.39
CA LYS A 90 -23.32 23.82 18.00
C LYS A 90 -22.93 23.47 16.59
N GLU A 91 -23.15 24.41 15.66
CA GLU A 91 -22.86 24.25 14.24
C GLU A 91 -21.35 24.04 14.03
N GLU A 92 -20.51 24.85 14.67
CA GLU A 92 -19.04 24.72 14.62
C GLU A 92 -18.55 23.36 15.15
N ILE A 93 -19.08 22.88 16.28
CA ILE A 93 -18.73 21.56 16.80
C ILE A 93 -19.16 20.46 15.84
N GLN A 94 -20.37 20.57 15.28
CA GLN A 94 -20.89 19.59 14.35
C GLN A 94 -20.08 19.59 13.04
N GLU A 95 -19.66 20.76 12.57
CA GLU A 95 -18.78 20.91 11.41
C GLU A 95 -17.42 20.26 11.67
N VAL A 96 -16.76 20.56 12.79
CA VAL A 96 -15.50 19.89 13.17
C VAL A 96 -15.64 18.38 13.28
N LYS A 97 -16.77 17.89 13.81
CA LYS A 97 -17.06 16.45 13.91
C LYS A 97 -17.20 15.80 12.54
N ASN A 98 -17.86 16.49 11.60
CA ASN A 98 -18.07 16.02 10.23
C ASN A 98 -16.77 16.10 9.40
N GLU A 99 -16.06 17.23 9.45
CA GLU A 99 -14.79 17.45 8.76
C GLU A 99 -13.73 16.42 9.19
N GLY A 100 -13.63 16.17 10.50
CA GLY A 100 -12.70 15.21 11.08
C GLY A 100 -13.15 13.76 10.94
N ASN A 101 -14.34 13.49 10.38
CA ASN A 101 -14.97 12.17 10.35
C ASN A 101 -14.92 11.46 11.72
N LEU A 102 -15.15 12.23 12.79
CA LEU A 102 -14.89 11.77 14.16
C LEU A 102 -15.81 10.61 14.55
N GLU A 103 -17.05 10.57 14.03
CA GLU A 103 -17.97 9.47 14.30
C GLU A 103 -17.43 8.13 13.78
N GLY A 104 -16.87 8.11 12.58
CA GLY A 104 -16.21 6.92 12.02
C GLY A 104 -14.94 6.54 12.77
N LEU A 105 -14.10 7.51 13.12
CA LEU A 105 -12.87 7.28 13.87
C LEU A 105 -13.13 6.75 15.29
N PHE A 106 -14.09 7.34 16.01
CA PHE A 106 -14.47 6.85 17.34
C PHE A 106 -15.11 5.46 17.26
N SER A 107 -15.93 5.18 16.25
CA SER A 107 -16.47 3.83 16.04
C SER A 107 -15.36 2.80 15.75
N SER A 108 -14.35 3.19 14.97
CA SER A 108 -13.18 2.33 14.73
C SER A 108 -12.32 2.15 15.98
N LEU A 109 -12.18 3.18 16.81
CA LEU A 109 -11.47 3.12 18.08
C LEU A 109 -12.18 2.15 19.04
N ASP A 110 -13.51 2.26 19.16
CA ASP A 110 -14.33 1.36 19.96
C ASP A 110 -14.10 -0.08 19.53
N LYS A 111 -14.13 -0.36 18.23
CA LYS A 111 -13.82 -1.70 17.69
C LYS A 111 -12.42 -2.20 18.07
N ILE A 112 -11.39 -1.35 17.97
CA ILE A 112 -10.02 -1.72 18.35
C ILE A 112 -9.92 -2.01 19.85
N VAL A 113 -10.59 -1.20 20.68
CA VAL A 113 -10.63 -1.39 22.14
C VAL A 113 -11.32 -2.72 22.46
N GLU A 114 -12.46 -3.01 21.83
CA GLU A 114 -13.16 -4.29 21.96
C GLU A 114 -12.27 -5.49 21.56
N GLU A 115 -11.60 -5.44 20.41
CA GLU A 115 -10.70 -6.50 19.93
C GLU A 115 -9.48 -6.73 20.84
N ALA A 116 -9.08 -5.72 21.60
CA ALA A 116 -7.92 -5.76 22.47
C ALA A 116 -8.26 -6.06 23.95
N LYS A 117 -9.54 -6.21 24.30
CA LYS A 117 -10.00 -6.37 25.70
C LYS A 117 -9.28 -7.47 26.48
N ASP A 118 -8.99 -8.59 25.82
CA ASP A 118 -8.40 -9.77 26.46
C ASP A 118 -6.87 -9.69 26.59
N ARG A 119 -6.24 -8.63 26.08
CA ARG A 119 -4.77 -8.46 26.12
C ARG A 119 -4.39 -7.62 27.33
N GLU A 120 -3.88 -8.26 28.37
CA GLU A 120 -3.40 -7.58 29.59
C GLU A 120 -1.99 -7.00 29.44
N GLU A 121 -1.22 -7.44 28.43
CA GLU A 121 0.14 -6.97 28.22
C GLU A 121 0.17 -5.52 27.69
N PRO A 122 1.13 -4.69 28.15
CA PRO A 122 1.32 -3.35 27.62
C PRO A 122 1.51 -3.36 26.10
N ALA A 123 0.61 -2.69 25.39
CA ALA A 123 0.71 -2.56 23.94
C ALA A 123 2.00 -1.84 23.55
N TRP A 124 2.61 -2.25 22.43
CA TRP A 124 3.80 -1.62 21.87
C TRP A 124 3.59 -0.10 21.69
N ARG A 125 4.63 0.68 21.97
CA ARG A 125 4.70 2.12 21.76
C ARG A 125 6.00 2.44 21.03
N PRO A 126 6.02 3.45 20.15
CA PRO A 126 7.25 3.88 19.47
C PRO A 126 8.36 4.12 20.49
N SER A 127 9.51 3.50 20.26
CA SER A 127 10.66 3.62 21.16
C SER A 127 11.30 5.01 21.09
N GLY A 128 11.01 5.76 20.03
CA GLY A 128 11.69 7.01 19.68
C GLY A 128 12.95 6.78 18.87
N ILE A 129 13.27 5.54 18.53
CA ILE A 129 14.41 5.16 17.70
C ILE A 129 13.87 4.57 16.38
N PRO A 130 13.92 5.34 15.26
CA PRO A 130 13.31 4.94 14.00
C PRO A 130 13.78 3.57 13.49
N GLU A 131 15.07 3.27 13.60
CA GLU A 131 15.66 2.01 13.09
C GLU A 131 15.08 0.78 13.81
N GLN A 132 14.77 0.92 15.10
CA GLN A 132 14.20 -0.17 15.90
C GLN A 132 12.71 -0.35 15.61
N ASP A 133 11.98 0.75 15.49
CA ASP A 133 10.54 0.74 15.23
C ASP A 133 10.23 0.17 13.83
N VAL A 134 11.03 0.56 12.82
CA VAL A 134 10.89 0.03 11.45
C VAL A 134 11.32 -1.43 11.38
N ARG A 135 12.35 -1.84 12.13
CA ARG A 135 12.80 -3.25 12.15
C ARG A 135 11.67 -4.19 12.60
N SER A 136 10.93 -3.83 13.64
CA SER A 136 9.80 -4.65 14.13
C SER A 136 8.78 -4.94 13.01
N THR A 137 8.45 -3.92 12.22
CA THR A 137 7.52 -4.02 11.09
C THR A 137 8.09 -4.79 9.90
N MET A 138 9.39 -4.64 9.60
CA MET A 138 10.00 -5.27 8.42
C MET A 138 10.39 -6.74 8.60
N VAL A 139 10.72 -7.15 9.84
CA VAL A 139 11.21 -8.52 10.13
C VAL A 139 10.31 -9.64 9.57
N PRO A 140 8.97 -9.60 9.70
CA PRO A 140 8.10 -10.63 9.12
C PRO A 140 8.27 -10.82 7.61
N TYR A 141 8.45 -9.72 6.87
CA TYR A 141 8.66 -9.76 5.41
C TYR A 141 10.00 -10.40 5.06
N PHE A 142 11.07 -10.02 5.77
CA PHE A 142 12.39 -10.62 5.55
C PHE A 142 12.43 -12.10 5.94
N LEU A 143 11.72 -12.50 6.99
CA LEU A 143 11.59 -13.90 7.38
C LEU A 143 10.85 -14.71 6.30
N LYS A 144 9.78 -14.16 5.70
CA LYS A 144 9.06 -14.78 4.57
C LYS A 144 9.98 -14.92 3.36
N HIS A 145 10.72 -13.86 3.01
CA HIS A 145 11.65 -13.88 1.87
C HIS A 145 12.79 -14.89 2.08
N ARG A 146 13.42 -14.89 3.26
CA ARG A 146 14.46 -15.86 3.64
C ARG A 146 13.96 -17.30 3.51
N SER A 147 12.73 -17.57 3.97
CA SER A 147 12.14 -18.91 3.90
C SER A 147 11.90 -19.34 2.45
N HIS A 148 11.47 -18.42 1.60
CA HIS A 148 11.29 -18.65 0.16
C HIS A 148 12.63 -18.98 -0.53
N LEU A 149 13.67 -18.18 -0.30
CA LEU A 149 15.00 -18.42 -0.88
C LEU A 149 15.59 -19.75 -0.42
N ARG A 150 15.46 -20.09 0.87
CA ARG A 150 15.91 -21.38 1.41
C ARG A 150 15.17 -22.57 0.79
N ARG A 151 13.91 -22.41 0.41
CA ARG A 151 13.17 -23.46 -0.30
C ARG A 151 13.75 -23.66 -1.70
N ILE A 152 13.93 -22.58 -2.45
CA ILE A 152 14.50 -22.64 -3.81
C ILE A 152 15.92 -23.21 -3.79
N LEU A 153 16.75 -22.79 -2.84
CA LEU A 153 18.11 -23.28 -2.71
C LEU A 153 18.13 -24.80 -2.51
N ARG A 154 17.31 -25.32 -1.61
CA ARG A 154 17.19 -26.77 -1.37
C ARG A 154 16.72 -27.54 -2.60
N GLU A 155 15.74 -27.00 -3.35
CA GLU A 155 15.27 -27.61 -4.60
C GLU A 155 16.42 -27.71 -5.61
N LYS A 156 17.21 -26.64 -5.76
CA LYS A 156 18.34 -26.61 -6.69
C LYS A 156 19.50 -27.51 -6.26
N GLU A 157 19.81 -27.57 -4.97
CA GLU A 157 20.83 -28.48 -4.42
C GLU A 157 20.46 -29.95 -4.68
N GLU A 158 19.19 -30.31 -4.51
CA GLU A 158 18.71 -31.67 -4.73
C GLU A 158 18.70 -32.04 -6.22
N GLU A 159 18.28 -31.14 -7.10
CA GLU A 159 18.39 -31.31 -8.56
C GLU A 159 19.85 -31.50 -8.98
N ASN A 160 20.75 -30.68 -8.46
CA ASN A 160 22.17 -30.76 -8.76
C ASN A 160 22.79 -32.08 -8.26
N ARG A 161 22.38 -32.55 -7.06
CA ARG A 161 22.81 -33.84 -6.52
C ARG A 161 22.43 -35.00 -7.44
N LYS A 162 21.17 -35.05 -7.88
CA LYS A 162 20.69 -36.07 -8.83
C LYS A 162 21.44 -36.01 -10.17
N MET A 163 21.72 -34.80 -10.64
CA MET A 163 22.48 -34.60 -11.88
C MET A 163 23.94 -35.03 -11.73
N ALA A 164 24.56 -34.78 -10.57
CA ALA A 164 25.91 -35.25 -10.29
C ALA A 164 25.98 -36.79 -10.27
N GLU A 165 24.98 -37.45 -9.67
CA GLU A 165 24.88 -38.92 -9.66
C GLU A 165 24.76 -39.50 -11.08
N SER A 166 23.92 -38.91 -11.94
CA SER A 166 23.79 -39.38 -13.33
C SER A 166 25.07 -39.14 -14.16
N VAL A 167 25.79 -38.05 -13.89
CA VAL A 167 27.10 -37.79 -14.52
C VAL A 167 28.13 -38.82 -14.08
N LEU A 168 28.17 -39.21 -12.80
CA LEU A 168 29.07 -40.26 -12.32
C LEU A 168 28.77 -41.59 -12.99
N MET A 169 27.50 -42.01 -13.01
CA MET A 169 27.09 -43.21 -13.73
C MET A 169 27.46 -43.17 -15.22
N GLY A 170 27.31 -42.01 -15.86
CA GLY A 170 27.72 -41.80 -17.25
C GLY A 170 29.23 -41.94 -17.45
N ARG A 171 30.04 -41.42 -16.51
CA ARG A 171 31.50 -41.56 -16.54
C ARG A 171 31.94 -43.01 -16.36
N ASP A 172 31.32 -43.75 -15.45
CA ASP A 172 31.61 -45.17 -15.24
C ASP A 172 31.32 -45.98 -16.52
N ARG A 173 30.19 -45.70 -17.16
CA ARG A 173 29.84 -46.34 -18.43
C ARG A 173 30.83 -46.04 -19.56
N ILE A 174 31.32 -44.80 -19.63
CA ILE A 174 32.35 -44.42 -20.61
C ILE A 174 33.66 -45.18 -20.33
N ALA A 175 34.06 -45.32 -19.05
CA ALA A 175 35.25 -46.07 -18.67
C ALA A 175 35.16 -47.56 -19.06
N GLU A 176 34.01 -48.20 -18.83
CA GLU A 176 33.75 -49.58 -19.27
C GLU A 176 33.87 -49.71 -20.80
N LEU A 177 33.24 -48.81 -21.54
CA LEU A 177 33.29 -48.82 -23.00
C LEU A 177 34.72 -48.61 -23.51
N GLN A 178 35.49 -47.73 -22.89
CA GLN A 178 36.90 -47.53 -23.21
C GLN A 178 37.71 -48.81 -22.98
N GLN A 179 37.49 -49.52 -21.86
CA GLN A 179 38.16 -50.80 -21.60
C GLN A 179 37.81 -51.85 -22.66
N LEU A 180 36.54 -51.97 -23.06
CA LEU A 180 36.12 -52.89 -24.11
C LEU A 180 36.78 -52.56 -25.46
N ILE A 181 36.83 -51.27 -25.82
CA ILE A 181 37.50 -50.80 -27.04
C ILE A 181 38.98 -51.16 -26.99
N HIS A 182 39.66 -50.92 -25.86
CA HIS A 182 41.08 -51.26 -25.70
C HIS A 182 41.33 -52.77 -25.76
N ALA A 183 40.51 -53.58 -25.07
CA ALA A 183 40.62 -55.04 -25.10
C ALA A 183 40.41 -55.59 -26.53
N HIS A 184 39.42 -55.06 -27.25
CA HIS A 184 39.20 -55.40 -28.64
C HIS A 184 40.40 -55.00 -29.50
N GLN A 185 40.89 -53.77 -29.36
CA GLN A 185 42.07 -53.29 -30.09
C GLN A 185 43.30 -54.19 -29.86
N GLN A 186 43.55 -54.60 -28.61
CA GLN A 186 44.65 -55.51 -28.27
C GLN A 186 44.45 -56.91 -28.88
N ALA A 187 43.23 -57.44 -28.88
CA ALA A 187 42.92 -58.72 -29.51
C ALA A 187 43.19 -58.69 -31.02
N TRP A 188 42.83 -57.59 -31.70
CA TRP A 188 43.15 -57.38 -33.12
C TRP A 188 44.64 -57.23 -33.39
N GLN A 189 45.39 -56.60 -32.47
CA GLN A 189 46.85 -56.51 -32.59
C GLN A 189 47.54 -57.86 -32.39
N ALA A 190 46.99 -58.73 -31.52
CA ALA A 190 47.53 -60.07 -31.28
C ALA A 190 47.26 -61.06 -32.42
N THR A 191 46.21 -60.84 -33.23
CA THR A 191 45.87 -61.68 -34.39
C THR A 191 46.53 -61.23 -35.70
N GLY A 192 47.33 -60.15 -35.69
CA GLY A 192 48.15 -59.75 -36.85
C GLY A 192 49.51 -60.45 -36.86
N PRO A 193 49.92 -61.02 -38.01
CA PRO A 193 50.87 -60.25 -38.83
C PRO A 193 50.63 -60.37 -40.34
N TYR A 194 50.71 -59.25 -41.06
CA TYR A 194 51.23 -59.26 -42.43
C TYR A 194 51.94 -57.94 -42.75
N LYS A 195 53.22 -58.07 -43.13
CA LYS A 195 54.08 -57.02 -43.68
C LYS A 195 53.66 -56.68 -45.11
N ASP A 196 53.86 -55.43 -45.47
CA ASP A 196 53.94 -54.88 -46.83
C ASP A 196 52.69 -54.94 -47.74
N SER A 197 52.09 -53.78 -47.91
CA SER A 197 52.08 -53.14 -49.24
C SER A 197 51.82 -51.65 -49.08
N GLN A 198 52.84 -50.87 -49.47
CA GLN A 198 52.70 -49.46 -49.79
C GLN A 198 51.56 -49.27 -50.81
N GLY A 199 50.78 -48.20 -50.64
CA GLY A 199 50.03 -47.60 -51.74
C GLY A 199 48.52 -47.59 -51.59
N ALA A 200 48.01 -46.70 -50.73
CA ALA A 200 46.75 -45.99 -50.97
C ALA A 200 46.56 -44.88 -49.92
N ARG A 201 47.40 -43.84 -50.00
CA ARG A 201 47.11 -42.56 -49.37
C ARG A 201 46.24 -41.76 -50.35
N ALA A 202 44.92 -41.90 -50.23
CA ALA A 202 43.94 -41.03 -50.90
C ALA A 202 42.83 -40.75 -49.88
N ALA A 203 42.95 -39.66 -49.12
CA ALA A 203 42.32 -38.39 -49.46
C ALA A 203 40.78 -38.45 -49.37
N LEU A 204 40.25 -38.28 -48.16
CA LEU A 204 38.93 -37.68 -47.98
C LEU A 204 38.98 -36.70 -46.81
N SER A 205 38.98 -35.42 -47.17
CA SER A 205 38.73 -34.28 -46.28
C SER A 205 37.22 -34.11 -46.09
N PRO A 206 36.73 -33.68 -44.92
CA PRO A 206 35.31 -33.44 -44.69
C PRO A 206 34.83 -32.15 -45.37
N ALA A 207 33.65 -32.25 -45.99
CA ALA A 207 32.94 -31.15 -46.62
C ALA A 207 32.43 -30.13 -45.58
N GLN A 208 32.41 -28.88 -46.02
CA GLN A 208 32.23 -27.65 -45.25
C GLN A 208 30.83 -27.53 -44.60
N GLY A 209 30.81 -27.26 -43.28
CA GLY A 209 29.63 -26.83 -42.54
C GLY A 209 29.39 -25.32 -42.66
N GLY A 210 28.67 -24.90 -43.70
CA GLY A 210 28.38 -23.49 -44.00
C GLY A 210 26.93 -23.02 -43.71
N THR A 211 25.99 -23.93 -43.46
CA THR A 211 24.55 -23.58 -43.48
C THR A 211 23.97 -23.16 -42.12
N MET A 212 24.45 -23.72 -41.00
CA MET A 212 23.87 -23.41 -39.68
C MET A 212 24.22 -22.01 -39.15
N LYS A 213 25.37 -21.44 -39.55
CA LYS A 213 25.79 -20.10 -39.08
C LYS A 213 25.01 -18.97 -39.74
N SER A 214 24.60 -19.15 -40.99
CA SER A 214 23.82 -18.18 -41.75
C SER A 214 22.39 -18.03 -41.21
N LEU A 215 21.77 -19.15 -40.82
CA LEU A 215 20.41 -19.15 -40.25
C LEU A 215 20.34 -18.47 -38.88
N VAL A 216 21.38 -18.63 -38.04
CA VAL A 216 21.45 -17.97 -36.72
C VAL A 216 21.67 -16.46 -36.83
N LEU A 217 22.42 -16.00 -37.84
CA LEU A 217 22.62 -14.57 -38.09
C LEU A 217 21.33 -13.88 -38.56
N LEU A 218 20.55 -14.54 -39.43
CA LEU A 218 19.29 -14.01 -39.93
C LEU A 218 18.22 -13.88 -38.83
N THR A 219 18.15 -14.81 -37.89
CA THR A 219 17.19 -14.75 -36.78
C THR A 219 17.54 -13.66 -35.77
N LEU A 220 18.83 -13.43 -35.49
CA LEU A 220 19.28 -12.35 -34.61
C LEU A 220 19.02 -10.96 -35.19
N LEU A 221 19.20 -10.78 -36.51
CA LEU A 221 18.89 -9.52 -37.19
C LEU A 221 17.40 -9.18 -37.17
N ALA A 222 16.52 -10.18 -37.31
CA ALA A 222 15.07 -9.98 -37.28
C ALA A 222 14.55 -9.57 -35.88
N LEU A 223 15.18 -10.06 -34.80
CA LEU A 223 14.81 -9.68 -33.44
C LEU A 223 15.26 -8.25 -33.10
N LEU A 224 16.40 -7.81 -33.64
CA LEU A 224 16.92 -6.45 -33.49
C LEU A 224 16.00 -5.39 -34.12
N THR A 225 15.39 -5.69 -35.27
CA THR A 225 14.47 -4.75 -35.96
C THR A 225 13.11 -4.65 -35.29
N LEU A 226 12.62 -5.73 -34.65
CA LEU A 226 11.38 -5.72 -33.88
C LEU A 226 11.50 -5.02 -32.52
N GLY A 227 12.71 -4.95 -31.95
CA GLY A 227 12.98 -4.26 -30.68
C GLY A 227 13.04 -2.74 -30.76
N LEU A 228 13.28 -2.16 -31.95
CA LEU A 228 13.48 -0.72 -32.14
C LEU A 228 12.22 0.05 -32.57
N CYS A 229 11.11 -0.65 -32.84
CA CYS A 229 9.85 -0.02 -33.31
C CYS A 229 8.75 0.10 -32.23
N ARG A 230 9.07 -0.09 -30.94
CA ARG A 230 8.11 0.17 -29.83
C ARG A 230 8.72 1.09 -28.77
N ARG A 231 8.85 2.38 -29.10
CA ARG A 231 8.91 3.49 -28.13
C ARG A 231 8.79 4.84 -28.83
N ALA A 232 7.56 5.37 -28.90
CA ALA A 232 7.26 6.81 -29.04
C ALA A 232 5.74 7.01 -29.09
N ALA A 233 5.15 7.56 -28.02
CA ALA A 233 3.99 8.45 -28.07
C ALA A 233 3.66 8.95 -26.64
N ASP A 234 4.37 9.98 -26.20
CA ASP A 234 3.85 11.06 -25.35
C ASP A 234 3.83 12.30 -26.29
N ASP A 235 3.09 13.39 -26.19
CA ASP A 235 2.32 14.07 -25.14
C ASP A 235 1.47 15.16 -25.85
N SER A 236 0.58 15.83 -25.09
CA SER A 236 0.28 17.28 -25.09
C SER A 236 -1.19 17.72 -25.07
N THR A 237 -1.50 18.29 -23.90
CA THR A 237 -2.42 19.34 -23.45
C THR A 237 -2.93 20.38 -24.45
N SER A 238 -4.19 20.84 -24.25
CA SER A 238 -4.52 22.27 -24.37
C SER A 238 -5.73 22.69 -23.54
N THR A 239 -5.52 23.76 -22.78
CA THR A 239 -6.39 24.58 -21.93
C THR A 239 -7.60 25.22 -22.63
N ASN A 240 -8.66 25.53 -21.87
CA ASN A 240 -9.51 26.71 -22.10
C ASN A 240 -10.23 27.10 -20.81
N ASP A 241 -9.77 28.18 -20.18
CA ASP A 241 -10.56 28.98 -19.25
C ASP A 241 -10.62 30.41 -19.79
N SER A 242 -11.79 31.04 -19.70
CA SER A 242 -11.90 32.49 -19.78
C SER A 242 -13.15 33.01 -19.04
N PRO A 243 -13.11 34.26 -18.56
CA PRO A 243 -13.84 34.71 -17.37
C PRO A 243 -14.93 35.73 -17.70
N SER A 244 -15.94 35.90 -16.82
CA SER A 244 -16.54 37.23 -16.58
C SER A 244 -17.48 37.27 -15.36
N SER A 245 -17.14 38.18 -14.45
CA SER A 245 -17.98 39.10 -13.66
C SER A 245 -19.42 38.75 -13.30
N GLU A 246 -19.71 38.74 -11.99
CA GLU A 246 -20.81 39.54 -11.43
C GLU A 246 -20.58 39.80 -9.93
N ALA A 247 -20.73 41.08 -9.56
CA ALA A 247 -20.46 41.62 -8.24
C ALA A 247 -21.79 41.89 -7.53
N PHE A 248 -22.28 40.97 -6.69
CA PHE A 248 -23.17 41.25 -5.55
C PHE A 248 -23.06 40.11 -4.52
N VAL A 249 -22.61 40.44 -3.32
CA VAL A 249 -22.35 39.50 -2.22
C VAL A 249 -23.69 39.03 -1.63
N SER A 250 -24.12 37.81 -2.01
CA SER A 250 -25.24 37.11 -1.39
C SER A 250 -24.83 36.57 -0.01
N ARG A 251 -25.76 36.51 0.94
CA ARG A 251 -25.59 36.06 2.35
C ARG A 251 -24.93 34.68 2.55
N ARG A 252 -24.71 33.92 1.48
CA ARG A 252 -23.92 32.68 1.47
C ARG A 252 -22.40 32.95 1.47
N ALA A 253 -21.96 34.09 0.91
CA ALA A 253 -20.56 34.52 0.90
C ALA A 253 -20.06 34.94 2.30
N SER A 254 -20.94 35.33 3.22
CA SER A 254 -20.56 35.57 4.62
C SER A 254 -20.33 34.28 5.42
N ALA A 255 -20.85 33.14 4.97
CA ALA A 255 -20.47 31.82 5.48
C ALA A 255 -19.22 31.25 4.78
N GLU A 256 -18.87 31.80 3.60
CA GLU A 256 -17.67 31.45 2.84
C GLU A 256 -16.45 32.29 3.25
N VAL A 257 -16.64 33.51 3.78
CA VAL A 257 -15.58 34.34 4.38
C VAL A 257 -15.07 33.77 5.71
N VAL A 258 -15.77 32.79 6.29
CA VAL A 258 -15.25 31.90 7.33
C VAL A 258 -15.45 30.44 6.91
N GLN A 259 -15.28 30.11 5.62
CA GLN A 259 -14.78 28.77 5.32
C GLN A 259 -13.40 28.73 5.92
N ARG A 260 -13.35 28.17 7.13
CA ARG A 260 -12.13 27.85 7.83
C ARG A 260 -11.25 27.17 6.80
N GLN A 261 -10.15 27.84 6.43
CA GLN A 261 -9.16 27.27 5.53
C GLN A 261 -8.90 25.88 6.07
N LYS A 262 -9.34 24.86 5.30
CA LYS A 262 -9.31 23.45 5.69
C LYS A 262 -7.98 23.28 6.38
N ARG A 263 -7.97 22.94 7.68
CA ARG A 263 -6.74 22.47 8.33
C ARG A 263 -6.46 21.15 7.66
N ASN A 264 -5.93 21.23 6.44
CA ASN A 264 -5.09 20.23 5.89
C ASN A 264 -3.94 20.20 6.90
N TYR A 265 -4.08 19.33 7.91
CA TYR A 265 -2.94 18.59 8.42
C TYR A 265 -2.42 17.75 7.23
N GLY A 266 -1.98 18.45 6.17
CA GLY A 266 -0.87 18.01 5.39
C GLY A 266 0.23 17.92 6.41
N TYR A 267 0.63 16.69 6.64
CA TYR A 267 1.93 16.36 7.19
C TYR A 267 2.97 17.07 6.31
N ASP A 268 3.16 18.35 6.55
CA ASP A 268 4.12 19.20 5.87
C ASP A 268 5.04 19.69 6.97
N SER A 269 6.11 18.91 7.15
CA SER A 269 7.21 19.18 8.07
C SER A 269 7.94 20.43 7.57
N SER A 270 7.34 21.61 7.73
CA SER A 270 8.00 22.88 7.48
C SER A 270 8.61 23.38 8.79
N VAL A 271 9.85 22.98 8.99
CA VAL A 271 10.78 23.78 9.79
C VAL A 271 10.87 25.14 9.10
N TYR A 272 10.39 26.16 9.81
CA TYR A 272 10.48 27.59 9.52
C TYR A 272 11.46 28.03 8.42
N GLY A 273 10.91 28.59 7.33
CA GLY A 273 11.35 29.90 6.81
C GLY A 273 12.78 30.08 6.30
N ALA A 274 13.42 29.05 5.74
CA ALA A 274 14.61 29.28 4.91
C ALA A 274 14.16 29.63 3.47
N PRO A 275 14.73 30.67 2.81
CA PRO A 275 14.58 30.83 1.38
C PRO A 275 14.96 29.51 0.70
N ARG A 276 14.08 28.98 -0.18
CA ARG A 276 14.43 27.79 -0.99
C ARG A 276 15.75 28.09 -1.67
N ASP A 277 16.77 27.31 -1.34
CA ASP A 277 18.07 27.41 -1.98
C ASP A 277 17.82 27.22 -3.50
N PRO A 278 18.23 28.15 -4.39
CA PRO A 278 18.07 27.99 -5.84
C PRO A 278 18.63 26.66 -6.40
N LEU A 279 19.42 25.96 -5.58
CA LEU A 279 20.03 24.67 -5.82
C LEU A 279 19.17 23.47 -5.39
N GLU A 280 18.05 23.67 -4.68
CA GLU A 280 17.16 22.59 -4.21
C GLU A 280 16.47 21.88 -5.39
N ALA A 281 16.02 22.64 -6.40
CA ALA A 281 15.48 22.05 -7.65
C ALA A 281 16.53 21.25 -8.44
N LYS A 282 17.82 21.51 -8.21
CA LYS A 282 18.94 20.80 -8.84
C LYS A 282 19.34 19.54 -8.06
N ARG A 283 18.94 19.46 -6.79
CA ARG A 283 19.12 18.29 -5.94
C ARG A 283 18.33 17.11 -6.47
N GLU A 284 17.05 17.32 -6.77
CA GLU A 284 16.18 16.30 -7.37
C GLU A 284 16.76 15.74 -8.68
N VAL A 285 17.44 16.57 -9.48
CA VAL A 285 18.08 16.17 -10.73
C VAL A 285 19.31 15.28 -10.50
N CYS A 286 20.09 15.52 -9.44
CA CYS A 286 21.24 14.70 -9.09
C CYS A 286 20.82 13.39 -8.41
N GLU A 287 19.80 13.42 -7.56
CA GLU A 287 19.22 12.23 -6.91
C GLU A 287 18.63 11.23 -7.93
N LEU A 288 18.12 11.71 -9.06
CA LEU A 288 17.63 10.86 -10.16
C LEU A 288 18.76 10.20 -10.97
N ASN A 289 20.01 10.59 -10.78
CA ASN A 289 21.17 10.02 -11.45
C ASN A 289 22.09 9.31 -10.44
N PRO A 290 22.15 7.97 -10.43
CA PRO A 290 22.87 7.21 -9.41
C PRO A 290 24.35 7.59 -9.28
N ASP A 291 25.02 7.93 -10.39
CA ASP A 291 26.43 8.33 -10.34
C ASP A 291 26.62 9.73 -9.73
N CYS A 292 25.65 10.63 -9.89
CA CYS A 292 25.67 11.96 -9.28
C CYS A 292 25.35 11.88 -7.79
N ASP A 293 24.36 11.05 -7.42
CA ASP A 293 23.92 10.81 -6.05
C ASP A 293 25.03 10.20 -5.19
N GLU A 294 25.67 9.13 -5.67
CA GLU A 294 26.82 8.51 -4.97
C GLU A 294 28.01 9.47 -4.80
N LEU A 295 28.20 10.37 -5.78
CA LEU A 295 29.24 11.39 -5.70
C LEU A 295 28.84 12.52 -4.73
N ALA A 296 27.56 12.89 -4.67
CA ALA A 296 27.04 13.89 -3.75
C ALA A 296 27.24 13.47 -2.29
N ASP A 297 27.13 12.18 -1.98
CA ASP A 297 27.43 11.62 -0.65
C ASP A 297 28.91 11.75 -0.26
N GLN A 298 29.82 11.73 -1.23
CA GLN A 298 31.27 11.75 -0.99
C GLN A 298 31.86 13.16 -0.92
N ILE A 299 31.43 14.06 -1.82
CA ILE A 299 32.04 15.39 -2.00
C ILE A 299 31.06 16.56 -1.81
N GLY A 300 29.80 16.26 -1.50
CA GLY A 300 28.73 17.24 -1.36
C GLY A 300 28.03 17.57 -2.68
N PHE A 301 26.72 17.75 -2.60
CA PHE A 301 25.83 17.98 -3.74
C PHE A 301 26.31 19.07 -4.72
N GLN A 302 26.72 20.23 -4.22
CA GLN A 302 27.09 21.37 -5.08
C GLN A 302 28.30 21.07 -5.98
N GLU A 303 29.25 20.29 -5.47
CA GLU A 303 30.47 19.92 -6.19
C GLU A 303 30.24 18.69 -7.10
N ALA A 304 29.40 17.75 -6.66
CA ALA A 304 28.97 16.61 -7.48
C ALA A 304 28.16 17.07 -8.70
N TYR A 305 27.17 17.94 -8.48
CA TYR A 305 26.35 18.53 -9.55
C TYR A 305 27.22 19.31 -10.54
N ARG A 306 28.19 20.10 -10.06
CA ARG A 306 29.12 20.85 -10.92
C ARG A 306 29.98 19.93 -11.79
N ARG A 307 30.46 18.81 -11.25
CA ARG A 307 31.27 17.84 -12.01
C ARG A 307 30.47 17.11 -13.07
N TYR A 308 29.21 16.80 -12.78
CA TYR A 308 28.37 15.97 -13.65
C TYR A 308 27.61 16.78 -14.71
N TYR A 309 27.09 17.96 -14.33
CA TYR A 309 26.23 18.80 -15.17
C TYR A 309 26.86 20.15 -15.56
N GLY A 310 28.04 20.48 -15.02
CA GLY A 310 28.74 21.74 -15.30
C GLY A 310 28.36 22.87 -14.32
N LEU A 311 29.01 24.02 -14.48
CA LEU A 311 28.78 25.19 -13.64
C LEU A 311 27.38 25.79 -13.85
N VAL A 312 26.76 26.17 -12.74
CA VAL A 312 25.59 27.05 -12.63
C VAL A 312 26.08 28.45 -12.35
#